data_AF-C3XX76-F1
#
_entry.id   AF-C3XX76-F1
#
_cell.length_a   1.000
_cell.length_b   1.000
_cell.length_c   1.000
_cell.angle_alpha   90.00
_cell.angle_beta   90.00
_cell.angle_gamma   90.00
#
_symmetry.space_group_name_H-M   'P 1'
#
loop_
_entity.id
_entity.type
_entity.pdbx_description
1 polymer ?
#
loop_
_entity_poly.entity_id
_entity_poly.type
_entity_poly.pdbx_seq_one_letter_code
_entity_poly.pdbx_strand_id
1 'polypeptide(L)'
;MTMEELQQKYRSCAKELRLFHGELISNEKNVKRLGRDIAESEGQLEEFHQEIRKSEEELNKFHQELRDKERKILDGFYKDLKKDENRTGLEDDDGWLKPRYFKSPAPPEKREKSNVEEEYRNKYLEDSRLVIKRKDQYIAEAQKLLDEKDRYIDQSRALARQKDIYIKDFRKLAIFSLLSHIYHFSLFFSAVYPFACYSVSEERAKMLGALDTYEFESQRNTKEKDRLRDELQQTKLEKDRITKEKDKYVFEDYKGRERTAKLREELHSIKQEKQMLDRTVRMLKERTEKYEERMRRQDKHIHDLSSHIRTLTHETEKKTRLMESEKEELQKERKKLEKSHTKSEEKLKRKIQELSATIDKKDREISILVKKLNTQAKQIEITQIQLHQKKTGKAAAAAES
;
A
#
# COMPACT_ATOMS: atom_id res chain seq x y z
N MET A 1 46.21 -0.94 -55.09
CA MET A 1 46.05 -1.72 -53.86
C MET A 1 47.06 -2.85 -53.90
N THR A 2 48.01 -2.86 -52.98
CA THR A 2 49.11 -3.85 -52.99
C THR A 2 48.67 -5.15 -52.30
N MET A 3 49.38 -6.25 -52.59
CA MET A 3 49.11 -7.56 -51.98
C MET A 3 49.20 -7.51 -50.44
N GLU A 4 50.08 -6.65 -49.91
CA GLU A 4 50.24 -6.42 -48.47
C GLU A 4 49.02 -5.71 -47.85
N GLU A 5 48.47 -4.69 -48.52
CA GLU A 5 47.24 -4.00 -48.06
C GLU A 5 46.05 -4.97 -47.97
N LEU A 6 45.95 -5.88 -48.95
CA LEU A 6 44.91 -6.91 -48.95
C LEU A 6 45.07 -7.90 -47.79
N GLN A 7 46.30 -8.37 -47.55
CA GLN A 7 46.61 -9.24 -46.42
C GLN A 7 46.36 -8.55 -45.07
N GLN A 8 46.67 -7.26 -44.96
CA GLN A 8 46.43 -6.49 -43.75
C GLN A 8 44.92 -6.31 -43.47
N LYS A 9 44.12 -6.03 -44.51
CA LYS A 9 42.66 -6.00 -44.40
C LYS A 9 42.09 -7.34 -43.96
N TYR A 10 42.59 -8.44 -44.53
CA TYR A 10 42.16 -9.79 -44.15
C TYR A 10 42.48 -10.11 -42.68
N ARG A 11 43.67 -9.72 -42.20
CA ARG A 11 44.07 -9.88 -40.80
C ARG A 11 43.24 -9.00 -39.86
N SER A 12 42.88 -7.77 -40.26
CA SER A 12 42.00 -6.89 -39.46
C SER A 12 40.61 -7.51 -39.35
N CYS A 13 40.02 -7.90 -40.48
CA CYS A 13 38.71 -8.55 -40.52
C CYS A 13 38.68 -9.84 -39.69
N ALA A 14 39.73 -10.66 -39.75
CA ALA A 14 39.83 -11.88 -38.95
C ALA A 14 40.01 -11.62 -37.43
N LYS A 15 40.51 -10.45 -37.02
CA LYS A 15 40.56 -10.03 -35.62
C LYS A 15 39.19 -9.54 -35.14
N GLU A 16 38.53 -8.72 -35.95
CA GLU A 16 37.17 -8.23 -35.67
C GLU A 16 36.17 -9.38 -35.54
N LEU A 17 36.22 -10.36 -36.46
CA LEU A 17 35.39 -11.57 -36.39
C LEU A 17 35.63 -12.37 -35.10
N ARG A 18 36.89 -12.46 -34.63
CA ARG A 18 37.21 -13.15 -33.37
C ARG A 18 36.69 -12.40 -32.15
N LEU A 19 36.77 -11.08 -32.14
CA LEU A 19 36.20 -10.25 -31.07
C LEU A 19 34.68 -10.40 -31.03
N PHE A 20 34.03 -10.28 -32.19
CA PHE A 20 32.58 -10.45 -32.31
C PHE A 20 32.12 -11.85 -31.86
N HIS A 21 32.86 -12.90 -32.22
CA HIS A 21 32.57 -14.26 -31.76
C HIS A 21 32.72 -14.39 -30.23
N GLY A 22 33.74 -13.76 -29.64
CA GLY A 22 33.91 -13.71 -28.19
C GLY A 22 32.75 -12.98 -27.47
N GLU A 23 32.29 -11.87 -28.03
CA GLU A 23 31.11 -11.14 -27.53
C GLU A 23 29.84 -11.98 -27.62
N LEU A 24 29.63 -12.70 -28.73
CA LEU A 24 28.48 -13.61 -28.89
C LEU A 24 28.48 -14.71 -27.83
N ILE A 25 29.62 -15.34 -27.56
CA ILE A 25 29.74 -16.37 -26.50
C ILE A 25 29.45 -15.77 -25.11
N SER A 26 29.94 -14.55 -24.85
CA SER A 26 29.68 -13.85 -23.59
C SER A 26 28.19 -13.55 -23.42
N ASN A 27 27.54 -13.06 -24.48
CA ASN A 27 26.11 -12.78 -24.52
C ASN A 27 25.29 -14.06 -24.34
N GLU A 28 25.65 -15.17 -24.98
CA GLU A 28 24.99 -16.45 -24.80
C GLU A 28 25.05 -16.93 -23.33
N LYS A 29 26.21 -16.79 -22.69
CA LYS A 29 26.37 -17.12 -21.26
C LYS A 29 25.51 -16.22 -20.37
N ASN A 30 25.39 -14.93 -20.70
CA ASN A 30 24.55 -13.99 -19.96
C ASN A 30 23.07 -14.33 -20.12
N VAL A 31 22.60 -14.63 -21.34
CA VAL A 31 21.23 -15.07 -21.59
C VAL A 31 20.92 -16.36 -20.81
N LYS A 32 21.85 -17.34 -20.80
CA LYS A 32 21.70 -18.56 -19.99
C LYS A 32 21.65 -18.31 -18.49
N ARG A 33 22.36 -17.29 -17.98
CA ARG A 33 22.28 -16.87 -16.56
C ARG A 33 20.93 -16.24 -16.26
N LEU A 34 20.51 -15.27 -17.07
CA LEU A 34 19.21 -14.62 -16.93
C LEU A 34 18.06 -15.63 -17.00
N GLY A 35 18.14 -16.64 -17.87
CA GLY A 35 17.13 -17.70 -17.94
C GLY A 35 17.03 -18.52 -16.65
N ARG A 36 18.14 -18.76 -15.94
CA ARG A 36 18.13 -19.44 -14.64
C ARG A 36 17.56 -18.53 -13.54
N ASP A 37 17.96 -17.26 -13.53
CA ASP A 37 17.47 -16.29 -12.54
C ASP A 37 15.95 -16.10 -12.68
N ILE A 38 15.44 -16.08 -13.91
CA ILE A 38 13.99 -16.04 -14.19
C ILE A 38 13.31 -17.30 -13.65
N ALA A 39 13.82 -18.50 -13.98
CA ALA A 39 13.24 -19.75 -13.50
C ALA A 39 13.21 -19.86 -11.96
N GLU A 40 14.26 -19.37 -11.28
CA GLU A 40 14.29 -19.31 -9.82
C GLU A 40 13.23 -18.35 -9.26
N SER A 41 13.07 -17.17 -9.89
CA SER A 41 12.04 -16.20 -9.49
C SER A 41 10.61 -16.72 -9.73
N GLU A 42 10.39 -17.48 -10.79
CA GLU A 42 9.11 -18.14 -11.07
C GLU A 42 8.80 -19.21 -10.01
N GLY A 43 9.81 -19.98 -9.58
CA GLY A 43 9.67 -20.94 -8.48
C GLY A 43 9.28 -20.28 -7.16
N GLN A 44 9.95 -19.19 -6.79
CA GLN A 44 9.60 -18.41 -5.58
C GLN A 44 8.19 -17.81 -5.66
N LEU A 45 7.77 -17.37 -6.84
CA LEU A 45 6.42 -16.84 -7.05
C LEU A 45 5.34 -17.93 -6.88
N GLU A 46 5.59 -19.14 -7.37
CA GLU A 46 4.67 -20.27 -7.20
C GLU A 46 4.55 -20.69 -5.72
N GLU A 47 5.66 -20.72 -4.97
CA GLU A 47 5.64 -20.95 -3.52
C GLU A 47 4.79 -19.92 -2.79
N PHE A 48 4.98 -18.63 -3.12
CA PHE A 48 4.17 -17.55 -2.56
C PHE A 48 2.68 -17.69 -2.90
N HIS A 49 2.35 -18.08 -4.14
CA HIS A 49 0.96 -18.37 -4.52
C HIS A 49 0.36 -19.58 -3.79
N GLN A 50 1.16 -20.59 -3.44
CA GLN A 50 0.69 -21.69 -2.60
C GLN A 50 0.43 -21.24 -1.15
N GLU A 51 1.25 -20.34 -0.62
CA GLU A 51 1.06 -19.77 0.72
C GLU A 51 -0.22 -18.92 0.79
N ILE A 52 -0.48 -18.08 -0.22
CA ILE A 52 -1.74 -17.33 -0.33
C ILE A 52 -2.93 -18.29 -0.33
N ARG A 53 -2.91 -19.35 -1.14
CA ARG A 53 -4.00 -20.33 -1.20
C ARG A 53 -4.28 -20.97 0.17
N LYS A 54 -3.24 -21.34 0.93
CA LYS A 54 -3.40 -21.87 2.29
C LYS A 54 -4.04 -20.85 3.24
N SER A 55 -3.58 -19.60 3.18
CA SER A 55 -4.14 -18.52 4.01
C SER A 55 -5.62 -18.24 3.69
N GLU A 56 -6.01 -18.32 2.41
CA GLU A 56 -7.41 -18.19 1.97
C GLU A 56 -8.27 -19.34 2.48
N GLU A 57 -7.75 -20.57 2.48
CA GLU A 57 -8.45 -21.73 3.06
C GLU A 57 -8.66 -21.59 4.58
N GLU A 58 -7.65 -21.11 5.30
CA GLU A 58 -7.76 -20.83 6.75
C GLU A 58 -8.78 -19.73 7.05
N LEU A 59 -8.75 -18.64 6.27
CA LEU A 59 -9.70 -17.55 6.38
C LEU A 59 -11.13 -18.00 6.07
N ASN A 60 -11.32 -18.88 5.08
CA ASN A 60 -12.60 -19.49 4.78
C ASN A 60 -13.11 -20.40 5.91
N LYS A 61 -12.24 -21.19 6.55
CA LYS A 61 -12.59 -21.98 7.74
C LYS A 61 -13.02 -21.07 8.89
N PHE A 62 -12.28 -20.00 9.15
CA PHE A 62 -12.62 -19.02 10.18
C PHE A 62 -13.97 -18.35 9.92
N HIS A 63 -14.25 -17.94 8.68
CA HIS A 63 -15.56 -17.40 8.30
C HIS A 63 -16.69 -18.41 8.49
N GLN A 64 -16.45 -19.69 8.22
CA GLN A 64 -17.43 -20.74 8.47
C GLN A 64 -17.73 -20.90 9.96
N GLU A 65 -16.70 -20.89 10.81
CA GLU A 65 -16.87 -20.93 12.27
C GLU A 65 -17.65 -19.74 12.81
N LEU A 66 -17.40 -18.53 12.28
CA LEU A 66 -18.16 -17.34 12.64
C LEU A 66 -19.63 -17.49 12.26
N ARG A 67 -19.94 -17.95 11.04
CA ARG A 67 -21.32 -18.23 10.61
C ARG A 67 -22.00 -19.28 11.50
N ASP A 68 -21.27 -20.30 11.94
CA ASP A 68 -21.82 -21.34 12.83
C ASP A 68 -22.09 -20.80 14.24
N LYS A 69 -21.22 -19.96 14.77
CA LYS A 69 -21.45 -19.27 16.06
C LYS A 69 -22.64 -18.30 15.96
N GLU A 70 -22.72 -17.53 14.90
CA GLU A 70 -23.83 -16.60 14.64
C GLU A 70 -25.16 -17.35 14.54
N ARG A 71 -25.20 -18.48 13.81
CA ARG A 71 -26.37 -19.38 13.79
C ARG A 71 -26.75 -19.89 15.17
N LYS A 72 -25.79 -20.34 15.98
CA LYS A 72 -26.07 -20.81 17.36
C LYS A 72 -26.63 -19.72 18.25
N ILE A 73 -26.12 -18.50 18.12
CA ILE A 73 -26.62 -17.33 18.86
C ILE A 73 -28.06 -17.03 18.44
N LEU A 74 -28.32 -16.96 17.13
CA LEU A 74 -29.68 -16.73 16.60
C LEU A 74 -30.65 -17.82 17.04
N ASP A 75 -30.28 -19.09 16.95
CA ASP A 75 -31.10 -20.21 17.43
C ASP A 75 -31.39 -20.11 18.93
N GLY A 76 -30.42 -19.66 19.74
CA GLY A 76 -30.61 -19.38 21.16
C GLY A 76 -31.64 -18.28 21.38
N PHE A 77 -31.46 -17.13 20.70
CA PHE A 77 -32.41 -16.02 20.76
C PHE A 77 -33.82 -16.41 20.33
N TYR A 78 -33.98 -17.15 19.22
CA TYR A 78 -35.29 -17.61 18.76
C TYR A 78 -35.96 -18.57 19.74
N LYS A 79 -35.19 -19.46 20.37
CA LYS A 79 -35.73 -20.38 21.41
C LYS A 79 -36.18 -19.63 22.65
N ASP A 80 -35.45 -18.59 23.06
CA ASP A 80 -35.81 -17.79 24.23
C ASP A 80 -37.04 -16.91 23.92
N LEU A 81 -37.09 -16.28 22.74
CA LEU A 81 -38.28 -15.58 22.25
C LEU A 81 -39.53 -16.49 22.24
N LYS A 82 -39.41 -17.72 21.70
CA LYS A 82 -40.52 -18.67 21.65
C LYS A 82 -40.95 -19.18 23.04
N LYS A 83 -40.06 -19.19 24.03
CA LYS A 83 -40.43 -19.52 25.42
C LYS A 83 -41.20 -18.39 26.08
N ASP A 84 -40.86 -17.14 25.76
CA ASP A 84 -41.56 -15.96 26.28
C ASP A 84 -42.93 -15.79 25.60
N GLU A 85 -43.05 -16.11 24.31
CA GLU A 85 -44.32 -16.15 23.57
C GLU A 85 -45.32 -17.16 24.17
N ASN A 86 -44.85 -18.32 24.66
CA ASN A 86 -45.69 -19.28 25.40
C ASN A 86 -46.06 -18.83 26.83
N ARG A 87 -45.44 -17.77 27.38
CA ARG A 87 -45.77 -17.22 28.70
C ARG A 87 -46.73 -16.04 28.63
N THR A 88 -46.78 -15.35 27.50
CA THR A 88 -47.73 -14.28 27.23
C THR A 88 -48.82 -14.82 26.33
N GLY A 89 -50.00 -15.11 26.89
CA GLY A 89 -51.22 -15.33 26.11
C GLY A 89 -51.66 -14.04 25.42
N LEU A 90 -50.89 -13.60 24.42
CA LEU A 90 -51.19 -12.46 23.57
C LEU A 90 -51.42 -13.00 22.17
N GLU A 91 -52.66 -12.78 21.74
CA GLU A 91 -53.21 -13.14 20.44
C GLU A 91 -52.39 -12.57 19.29
N ASP A 92 -52.36 -13.34 18.20
CA ASP A 92 -51.69 -13.07 16.94
C ASP A 92 -52.09 -11.70 16.37
N ASP A 93 -51.10 -10.83 16.10
CA ASP A 93 -51.28 -9.68 15.21
C ASP A 93 -50.24 -9.75 14.09
N ASP A 94 -50.73 -10.09 12.91
CA ASP A 94 -50.00 -10.40 11.69
C ASP A 94 -49.36 -9.13 11.09
N GLY A 95 -48.03 -9.06 11.04
CA GLY A 95 -47.43 -7.75 10.74
C GLY A 95 -46.00 -7.69 10.26
N TRP A 96 -45.63 -8.50 9.26
CA TRP A 96 -44.57 -8.20 8.28
C TRP A 96 -43.10 -8.28 8.70
N LEU A 97 -42.36 -9.22 8.09
CA LEU A 97 -40.96 -9.01 7.64
C LEU A 97 -40.53 -10.01 6.55
N LYS A 98 -40.82 -9.64 5.30
CA LYS A 98 -40.15 -9.98 4.01
C LYS A 98 -38.85 -9.22 3.70
N PRO A 99 -37.61 -9.73 3.91
CA PRO A 99 -36.41 -9.11 3.33
C PRO A 99 -36.25 -9.55 1.87
N ARG A 100 -36.28 -8.60 0.92
CA ARG A 100 -35.78 -8.83 -0.44
C ARG A 100 -34.44 -8.13 -0.62
N TYR A 101 -33.43 -8.96 -0.84
CA TYR A 101 -32.09 -8.68 -1.35
C TYR A 101 -32.06 -7.55 -2.38
N PHE A 102 -30.97 -6.76 -2.43
CA PHE A 102 -30.29 -6.57 -3.72
C PHE A 102 -28.80 -6.24 -3.58
N LYS A 103 -28.06 -6.86 -4.50
CA LYS A 103 -26.67 -6.65 -4.89
C LYS A 103 -26.42 -5.20 -5.33
N SER A 104 -25.26 -4.64 -5.02
CA SER A 104 -24.61 -3.49 -5.71
C SER A 104 -24.25 -3.82 -7.17
N PRO A 105 -23.84 -2.90 -8.09
CA PRO A 105 -23.19 -1.58 -7.89
C PRO A 105 -23.58 -0.41 -8.85
N ALA A 106 -22.95 0.76 -8.61
CA ALA A 106 -23.21 2.16 -9.07
C ALA A 106 -22.70 2.54 -10.49
N PRO A 107 -22.58 3.83 -10.96
CA PRO A 107 -22.99 5.17 -10.47
C PRO A 107 -23.56 6.17 -11.53
N PRO A 108 -24.08 7.36 -11.14
CA PRO A 108 -23.41 8.64 -11.49
C PRO A 108 -23.56 9.70 -10.37
N GLU A 109 -22.78 9.57 -9.28
CA GLU A 109 -21.63 10.43 -8.96
C GLU A 109 -21.92 11.93 -8.66
N LYS A 110 -21.96 12.21 -7.34
CA LYS A 110 -21.49 13.41 -6.62
C LYS A 110 -22.50 14.43 -6.06
N ARG A 111 -23.79 14.09 -5.89
CA ARG A 111 -24.70 14.93 -5.05
C ARG A 111 -25.54 14.21 -3.99
N GLU A 112 -25.84 12.92 -4.13
CA GLU A 112 -26.63 12.20 -3.10
C GLU A 112 -25.79 11.47 -2.04
N LYS A 113 -24.47 11.35 -2.24
CA LYS A 113 -23.57 10.67 -1.28
C LYS A 113 -23.40 11.44 0.04
N SER A 114 -23.64 12.76 0.09
CA SER A 114 -23.56 13.51 1.34
C SER A 114 -24.74 13.21 2.28
N ASN A 115 -25.95 13.01 1.76
CA ASN A 115 -27.12 12.78 2.61
C ASN A 115 -27.10 11.41 3.29
N VAL A 116 -26.58 10.37 2.62
CA VAL A 116 -26.46 9.02 3.22
C VAL A 116 -25.30 8.95 4.22
N GLU A 117 -24.16 9.61 3.92
CA GLU A 117 -23.07 9.75 4.91
C GLU A 117 -23.53 10.54 6.15
N GLU A 118 -24.36 11.57 5.95
CA GLU A 118 -24.93 12.37 7.04
C GLU A 118 -25.97 11.57 7.86
N GLU A 119 -26.76 10.71 7.23
CA GLU A 119 -27.68 9.79 7.91
C GLU A 119 -26.93 8.73 8.74
N TYR A 120 -25.86 8.15 8.20
CA TYR A 120 -24.98 7.23 8.95
C TYR A 120 -24.26 7.93 10.11
N ARG A 121 -23.80 9.17 9.89
CA ARG A 121 -23.18 9.99 10.93
C ARG A 121 -24.18 10.31 12.05
N ASN A 122 -25.42 10.64 11.70
CA ASN A 122 -26.50 10.89 12.66
C ASN A 122 -26.88 9.62 13.43
N LYS A 123 -26.97 8.47 12.75
CA LYS A 123 -27.21 7.18 13.41
C LYS A 123 -26.10 6.80 14.39
N TYR A 124 -24.83 6.97 13.99
CA TYR A 124 -23.68 6.72 14.86
C TYR A 124 -23.67 7.65 16.09
N LEU A 125 -24.06 8.92 15.91
CA LEU A 125 -24.19 9.87 17.02
C LEU A 125 -25.32 9.48 17.96
N GLU A 126 -26.44 8.97 17.44
CA GLU A 126 -27.57 8.52 18.24
C GLU A 126 -27.25 7.23 19.02
N ASP A 127 -26.57 6.28 18.39
CA ASP A 127 -26.06 5.07 19.06
C ASP A 127 -25.03 5.43 20.14
N SER A 128 -24.15 6.39 19.85
CA SER A 128 -23.17 6.90 20.84
C SER A 128 -23.86 7.55 22.03
N ARG A 129 -24.92 8.35 21.80
CA ARG A 129 -25.74 8.93 22.87
C ARG A 129 -26.44 7.87 23.71
N LEU A 130 -26.96 6.82 23.07
CA LEU A 130 -27.61 5.72 23.77
C LEU A 130 -26.61 4.94 24.65
N VAL A 131 -25.39 4.74 24.17
CA VAL A 131 -24.30 4.13 24.95
C VAL A 131 -23.91 5.02 26.14
N ILE A 132 -23.79 6.33 25.96
CA ILE A 132 -23.52 7.27 27.05
C ILE A 132 -24.63 7.19 28.10
N LYS A 133 -25.90 7.25 27.68
CA LYS A 133 -27.06 7.15 28.59
C LYS A 133 -27.07 5.83 29.39
N ARG A 134 -26.71 4.71 28.76
CA ARG A 134 -26.57 3.41 29.46
C ARG A 134 -25.40 3.42 30.44
N LYS A 135 -24.26 4.02 30.08
CA LYS A 135 -23.12 4.18 31.00
C LYS A 135 -23.49 5.01 32.23
N ASP A 136 -24.20 6.11 32.05
CA ASP A 136 -24.67 6.95 33.16
C ASP A 136 -25.65 6.20 34.08
N GLN A 137 -26.53 5.37 33.50
CA GLN A 137 -27.40 4.48 34.29
C GLN A 137 -26.60 3.48 35.12
N TYR A 138 -25.60 2.81 34.53
CA TYR A 138 -24.74 1.89 35.28
C TYR A 138 -23.92 2.59 36.37
N ILE A 139 -23.45 3.82 36.14
CA ILE A 139 -22.75 4.61 37.15
C ILE A 139 -23.70 4.95 38.31
N ALA A 140 -24.94 5.36 38.02
CA ALA A 140 -25.93 5.67 39.04
C ALA A 140 -26.34 4.43 39.86
N GLU A 141 -26.48 3.26 39.22
CA GLU A 141 -26.74 1.99 39.91
C GLU A 141 -25.55 1.56 40.78
N ALA A 142 -24.32 1.70 40.28
CA ALA A 142 -23.12 1.42 41.05
C ALA A 142 -22.97 2.32 42.28
N GLN A 143 -23.34 3.60 42.17
CA GLN A 143 -23.38 4.54 43.29
C GLN A 143 -24.42 4.13 44.34
N LYS A 144 -25.64 3.73 43.93
CA LYS A 144 -26.66 3.22 44.86
C LYS A 144 -26.18 1.99 45.64
N LEU A 145 -25.49 1.06 44.97
CA LEU A 145 -24.93 -0.13 45.61
C LEU A 145 -23.83 0.22 46.61
N LEU A 146 -23.01 1.25 46.33
CA LEU A 146 -22.02 1.75 47.27
C LEU A 146 -22.69 2.35 48.51
N ASP A 147 -23.72 3.18 48.34
CA ASP A 147 -24.47 3.77 49.47
C ASP A 147 -25.16 2.70 50.33
N GLU A 148 -25.62 1.61 49.72
CA GLU A 148 -26.22 0.48 50.44
C GLU A 148 -25.16 -0.32 51.20
N LYS A 149 -23.98 -0.56 50.60
CA LYS A 149 -22.84 -1.18 51.27
C LYS A 149 -22.39 -0.37 52.49
N ASP A 150 -22.31 0.95 52.36
CA ASP A 150 -21.91 1.82 53.47
C ASP A 150 -22.95 1.80 54.61
N ARG A 151 -24.25 1.74 54.28
CA ARG A 151 -25.31 1.49 55.27
C ARG A 151 -25.13 0.16 56.02
N TYR A 152 -24.80 -0.93 55.32
CA TYR A 152 -24.54 -2.22 55.98
C TYR A 152 -23.28 -2.18 56.87
N ILE A 153 -22.24 -1.46 56.45
CA ILE A 153 -21.03 -1.28 57.26
C ILE A 153 -21.37 -0.52 58.55
N ASP A 154 -22.19 0.52 58.48
CA ASP A 154 -22.60 1.28 59.65
C ASP A 154 -23.51 0.48 60.58
N GLN A 155 -24.43 -0.32 60.05
CA GLN A 155 -25.22 -1.28 60.84
C GLN A 155 -24.33 -2.30 61.56
N SER A 156 -23.35 -2.86 60.85
CA SER A 156 -22.39 -3.80 61.44
C SER A 156 -21.55 -3.16 62.54
N ARG A 157 -21.13 -1.89 62.37
CA ARG A 157 -20.41 -1.12 63.38
C ARG A 157 -21.29 -0.81 64.60
N ALA A 158 -22.56 -0.48 64.40
CA ALA A 158 -23.51 -0.25 65.49
C ALA A 158 -23.74 -1.52 66.32
N LEU A 159 -23.91 -2.67 65.65
CA LEU A 159 -24.07 -3.97 66.31
C LEU A 159 -22.82 -4.35 67.11
N ALA A 160 -21.63 -4.10 66.58
CA ALA A 160 -20.37 -4.31 67.29
C ALA A 160 -20.29 -3.47 68.58
N ARG A 161 -20.64 -2.17 68.51
CA ARG A 161 -20.72 -1.30 69.69
C ARG A 161 -21.72 -1.82 70.73
N GLN A 162 -22.87 -2.34 70.28
CA GLN A 162 -23.87 -2.89 71.18
C GLN A 162 -23.35 -4.15 71.91
N LYS A 163 -22.64 -5.04 71.19
CA LYS A 163 -21.98 -6.22 71.79
C LYS A 163 -20.93 -5.81 72.83
N ASP A 164 -20.14 -4.79 72.57
CA ASP A 164 -19.14 -4.30 73.52
C ASP A 164 -19.77 -3.76 74.81
N ILE A 165 -20.94 -3.12 74.72
CA ILE A 165 -21.72 -2.68 75.89
C ILE A 165 -22.20 -3.90 76.68
N TYR A 166 -22.83 -4.89 76.03
CA TYR A 166 -23.28 -6.11 76.69
C TYR A 166 -22.14 -6.87 77.38
N ILE A 167 -20.97 -6.96 76.74
CA ILE A 167 -19.79 -7.60 77.33
C ILE A 167 -19.30 -6.84 78.57
N LYS A 168 -19.31 -5.50 78.55
CA LYS A 168 -18.95 -4.68 79.71
C LYS A 168 -19.92 -4.87 80.87
N ASP A 169 -21.22 -4.92 80.59
CA ASP A 169 -22.24 -5.10 81.62
C ASP A 169 -22.23 -6.52 82.21
N PHE A 170 -22.03 -7.53 81.37
CA PHE A 170 -21.86 -8.91 81.82
C PHE A 170 -20.63 -9.07 82.72
N ARG A 171 -19.51 -8.42 82.38
CA ARG A 171 -18.31 -8.39 83.23
C ARG A 171 -18.57 -7.71 84.58
N LYS A 172 -19.32 -6.61 84.61
CA LYS A 172 -19.71 -5.94 85.87
C LYS A 172 -20.60 -6.84 86.74
N LEU A 173 -21.62 -7.47 86.14
CA LEU A 173 -22.53 -8.40 86.83
C LEU A 173 -21.77 -9.62 87.40
N ALA A 174 -20.83 -10.18 86.65
CA ALA A 174 -20.00 -11.29 87.11
C ALA A 174 -19.13 -10.87 88.32
N ILE A 175 -18.54 -9.67 88.28
CA ILE A 175 -17.76 -9.12 89.40
C ILE A 175 -18.66 -8.87 90.63
N PHE A 176 -19.86 -8.32 90.45
CA PHE A 176 -20.83 -8.11 91.55
C PHE A 176 -21.34 -9.43 92.15
N SER A 177 -21.59 -10.45 91.33
CA SER A 177 -21.99 -11.80 91.77
C SER A 177 -20.91 -12.47 92.61
N LEU A 178 -19.65 -12.36 92.19
CA LEU A 178 -18.51 -12.89 92.93
C LEU A 178 -18.32 -12.15 94.26
N LEU A 179 -18.47 -10.83 94.28
CA LEU A 179 -18.41 -10.03 95.52
C LEU A 179 -19.58 -10.33 96.48
N SER A 180 -20.78 -10.62 95.97
CA SER A 180 -21.94 -11.01 96.77
C SER A 180 -21.80 -12.41 97.37
N HIS A 181 -21.23 -13.38 96.65
CA HIS A 181 -20.94 -14.71 97.19
C HIS A 181 -19.82 -14.68 98.24
N ILE A 182 -18.83 -13.79 98.11
CA ILE A 182 -17.80 -13.59 99.14
C ILE A 182 -18.40 -12.97 100.43
N TYR A 183 -19.45 -12.14 100.31
CA TYR A 183 -20.16 -11.57 101.47
C TYR A 183 -21.16 -12.54 102.13
N HIS A 184 -21.77 -13.47 101.39
CA HIS A 184 -22.69 -14.46 101.96
C HIS A 184 -22.00 -15.71 102.53
N PHE A 185 -20.78 -16.02 102.09
CA PHE A 185 -20.02 -17.20 102.55
C PHE A 185 -19.25 -16.94 103.86
N SER A 186 -19.17 -15.70 104.35
CA SER A 186 -18.44 -15.36 105.59
C SER A 186 -19.28 -15.43 106.87
N LEU A 187 -20.58 -15.80 106.81
CA LEU A 187 -21.48 -15.58 107.95
C LEU A 187 -22.43 -16.73 108.34
N PHE A 188 -22.26 -17.98 107.88
CA PHE A 188 -23.29 -19.00 108.16
C PHE A 188 -22.91 -20.40 108.67
N PHE A 189 -21.67 -20.78 108.98
CA PHE A 189 -21.49 -22.08 109.66
C PHE A 189 -20.28 -22.14 110.59
N SER A 190 -20.54 -22.19 111.91
CA SER A 190 -20.04 -23.25 112.79
C SER A 190 -20.09 -22.85 114.29
N ALA A 191 -21.14 -23.24 114.99
CA ALA A 191 -21.02 -23.69 116.38
C ALA A 191 -22.13 -24.70 116.72
N VAL A 192 -21.76 -25.76 117.45
CA VAL A 192 -22.57 -26.75 118.19
C VAL A 192 -22.85 -28.10 117.49
N TYR A 193 -21.89 -29.05 117.53
CA TYR A 193 -21.95 -30.38 118.24
C TYR A 193 -20.81 -31.34 117.80
N PRO A 194 -20.02 -31.88 118.75
CA PRO A 194 -19.48 -33.25 118.61
C PRO A 194 -19.76 -34.06 119.89
N PHE A 195 -20.05 -35.36 119.81
CA PHE A 195 -19.05 -36.40 120.11
C PHE A 195 -19.63 -37.78 119.77
N ALA A 196 -18.79 -38.69 119.27
CA ALA A 196 -19.05 -40.13 118.98
C ALA A 196 -19.51 -40.54 117.55
N CYS A 197 -18.92 -39.96 116.50
CA CYS A 197 -18.88 -40.51 115.12
C CYS A 197 -17.53 -40.24 114.43
N TYR A 198 -16.43 -40.22 115.19
CA TYR A 198 -15.15 -39.62 114.75
C TYR A 198 -14.18 -40.57 114.02
N SER A 199 -14.32 -41.89 114.10
CA SER A 199 -13.40 -42.81 113.37
C SER A 199 -13.92 -43.24 111.99
N VAL A 200 -15.24 -43.47 111.84
CA VAL A 200 -15.84 -43.92 110.56
C VAL A 200 -16.17 -42.75 109.62
N SER A 201 -16.50 -41.57 110.16
CA SER A 201 -16.75 -40.38 109.32
C SER A 201 -15.46 -39.78 108.75
N GLU A 202 -14.34 -39.90 109.46
CA GLU A 202 -13.03 -39.40 109.00
C GLU A 202 -12.48 -40.27 107.86
N GLU A 203 -12.59 -41.60 107.95
CA GLU A 203 -12.24 -42.48 106.82
C GLU A 203 -13.19 -42.32 105.64
N ARG A 204 -14.50 -42.16 105.87
CA ARG A 204 -15.47 -41.90 104.81
C ARG A 204 -15.26 -40.52 104.16
N ALA A 205 -14.86 -39.50 104.92
CA ALA A 205 -14.51 -38.18 104.39
C ALA A 205 -13.18 -38.20 103.63
N LYS A 206 -12.19 -38.97 104.08
CA LYS A 206 -10.94 -39.20 103.34
C LYS A 206 -11.20 -39.93 102.01
N MET A 207 -12.05 -40.96 102.04
CA MET A 207 -12.46 -41.71 100.84
C MET A 207 -13.29 -40.86 99.87
N LEU A 208 -14.24 -40.07 100.36
CA LEU A 208 -15.02 -39.14 99.53
C LEU A 208 -14.13 -38.02 98.95
N GLY A 209 -13.23 -37.45 99.75
CA GLY A 209 -12.26 -36.46 99.24
C GLY A 209 -11.29 -37.04 98.20
N ALA A 210 -10.88 -38.30 98.36
CA ALA A 210 -10.09 -39.03 97.37
C ALA A 210 -10.90 -39.33 96.08
N LEU A 211 -12.20 -39.61 96.21
CA LEU A 211 -13.09 -39.82 95.05
C LEU A 211 -13.34 -38.51 94.30
N ASP A 212 -13.64 -37.41 95.00
CA ASP A 212 -13.86 -36.09 94.40
C ASP A 212 -12.59 -35.57 93.70
N THR A 213 -11.41 -35.80 94.29
CA THR A 213 -10.13 -35.46 93.65
C THR A 213 -9.89 -36.32 92.41
N TYR A 214 -10.15 -37.63 92.48
CA TYR A 214 -10.05 -38.51 91.31
C TYR A 214 -11.05 -38.13 90.19
N GLU A 215 -12.30 -37.82 90.53
CA GLU A 215 -13.30 -37.37 89.56
C GLU A 215 -12.92 -36.03 88.94
N PHE A 216 -12.43 -35.08 89.74
CA PHE A 216 -11.96 -33.79 89.24
C PHE A 216 -10.74 -33.94 88.32
N GLU A 217 -9.79 -34.81 88.66
CA GLU A 217 -8.63 -35.14 87.81
C GLU A 217 -9.06 -35.86 86.53
N SER A 218 -10.00 -36.79 86.60
CA SER A 218 -10.57 -37.48 85.43
C SER A 218 -11.29 -36.48 84.50
N GLN A 219 -12.08 -35.55 85.06
CA GLN A 219 -12.71 -34.48 84.29
C GLN A 219 -11.70 -33.50 83.69
N ARG A 220 -10.60 -33.21 84.39
CA ARG A 220 -9.52 -32.38 83.87
C ARG A 220 -8.80 -33.09 82.71
N ASN A 221 -8.49 -34.37 82.87
CA ASN A 221 -7.83 -35.19 81.85
C ASN A 221 -8.70 -35.38 80.61
N THR A 222 -10.01 -35.53 80.76
CA THR A 222 -10.94 -35.60 79.62
C THR A 222 -11.02 -34.27 78.88
N LYS A 223 -11.16 -33.15 79.59
CA LYS A 223 -11.10 -31.80 78.99
C LYS A 223 -9.78 -31.52 78.28
N GLU A 224 -8.66 -31.97 78.85
CA GLU A 224 -7.33 -31.82 78.25
C GLU A 224 -7.18 -32.68 76.99
N LYS A 225 -7.69 -33.92 77.01
CA LYS A 225 -7.73 -34.79 75.83
C LYS A 225 -8.59 -34.21 74.70
N ASP A 226 -9.73 -33.60 75.03
CA ASP A 226 -10.59 -32.94 74.05
C ASP A 226 -9.92 -31.70 73.46
N ARG A 227 -9.25 -30.87 74.29
CA ARG A 227 -8.42 -29.75 73.81
C ARG A 227 -7.33 -30.21 72.84
N LEU A 228 -6.59 -31.26 73.19
CA LEU A 228 -5.55 -31.81 72.31
C LEU A 228 -6.14 -32.37 71.01
N ARG A 229 -7.34 -32.94 71.04
CA ARG A 229 -8.04 -33.41 69.83
C ARG A 229 -8.44 -32.23 68.94
N ASP A 230 -8.94 -31.14 69.51
CA ASP A 230 -9.31 -29.92 68.78
C ASP A 230 -8.08 -29.24 68.18
N GLU A 231 -6.98 -29.11 68.94
CA GLU A 231 -5.70 -28.59 68.44
C GLU A 231 -5.14 -29.45 67.31
N LEU A 232 -5.22 -30.79 67.43
CA LEU A 232 -4.80 -31.70 66.38
C LEU A 232 -5.67 -31.54 65.11
N GLN A 233 -6.98 -31.32 65.26
CA GLN A 233 -7.85 -31.05 64.11
C GLN A 233 -7.55 -29.70 63.45
N GLN A 234 -7.34 -28.65 64.24
CA GLN A 234 -6.97 -27.32 63.73
C GLN A 234 -5.64 -27.37 62.97
N THR A 235 -4.62 -28.04 63.52
CA THR A 235 -3.32 -28.17 62.85
C THR A 235 -3.39 -28.98 61.56
N LYS A 236 -4.26 -30.00 61.48
CA LYS A 236 -4.51 -30.74 60.22
C LYS A 236 -5.17 -29.83 59.17
N LEU A 237 -6.22 -29.10 59.54
CA LEU A 237 -6.88 -28.15 58.64
C LEU A 237 -5.93 -27.06 58.15
N GLU A 238 -5.07 -26.54 59.03
CA GLU A 238 -4.08 -25.52 58.66
C GLU A 238 -3.00 -26.10 57.72
N LYS A 239 -2.52 -27.32 57.98
CA LYS A 239 -1.59 -28.01 57.06
C LYS A 239 -2.23 -28.24 55.68
N ASP A 240 -3.49 -28.64 55.64
CA ASP A 240 -4.22 -28.82 54.38
C ASP A 240 -4.41 -27.49 53.64
N ARG A 241 -4.70 -26.41 54.37
CA ARG A 241 -4.79 -25.05 53.80
C ARG A 241 -3.46 -24.62 53.18
N ILE A 242 -2.35 -24.76 53.93
CA ILE A 242 -1.01 -24.42 53.45
C ILE A 242 -0.63 -25.26 52.24
N THR A 243 -0.97 -26.56 52.23
CA THR A 243 -0.68 -27.45 51.10
C THR A 243 -1.43 -27.00 49.84
N LYS A 244 -2.74 -26.70 49.97
CA LYS A 244 -3.54 -26.15 48.85
C LYS A 244 -3.01 -24.81 48.33
N GLU A 245 -2.55 -23.93 49.22
CA GLU A 245 -1.94 -22.65 48.81
C GLU A 245 -0.60 -22.86 48.09
N LYS A 246 0.23 -23.81 48.56
CA LYS A 246 1.47 -24.19 47.88
C LYS A 246 1.20 -24.75 46.48
N ASP A 247 0.25 -25.66 46.34
CA ASP A 247 -0.12 -26.24 45.04
C ASP A 247 -0.61 -25.16 44.07
N LYS A 248 -1.41 -24.21 44.57
CA LYS A 248 -1.86 -23.05 43.79
C LYS A 248 -0.68 -22.20 43.32
N TYR A 249 0.29 -21.93 44.19
CA TYR A 249 1.49 -21.15 43.83
C TYR A 249 2.34 -21.88 42.79
N VAL A 250 2.57 -23.19 42.95
CA VAL A 250 3.33 -24.00 42.00
C VAL A 250 2.64 -24.03 40.64
N PHE A 251 1.32 -24.14 40.61
CA PHE A 251 0.54 -24.11 39.37
C PHE A 251 0.66 -22.76 38.65
N GLU A 252 0.54 -21.65 39.38
CA GLU A 252 0.72 -20.32 38.79
C GLU A 252 2.16 -20.05 38.33
N ASP A 253 3.17 -20.56 39.05
CA ASP A 253 4.58 -20.48 38.60
C ASP A 253 4.79 -21.26 37.30
N TYR A 254 4.24 -22.48 37.20
CA TYR A 254 4.30 -23.27 35.97
C TYR A 254 3.63 -22.54 34.79
N LYS A 255 2.43 -22.00 35.02
CA LYS A 255 1.70 -21.21 34.01
C LYS A 255 2.42 -19.91 33.65
N GLY A 256 3.15 -19.32 34.60
CA GLY A 256 4.05 -18.19 34.38
C GLY A 256 5.20 -18.56 33.45
N ARG A 257 5.89 -19.67 33.75
CA ARG A 257 6.98 -20.19 32.91
C ARG A 257 6.53 -20.52 31.50
N GLU A 258 5.38 -21.16 31.34
CA GLU A 258 4.81 -21.47 30.03
C GLU A 258 4.55 -20.20 29.20
N ARG A 259 3.98 -19.15 29.83
CA ARG A 259 3.79 -17.85 29.18
C ARG A 259 5.12 -17.21 28.77
N THR A 260 6.13 -17.27 29.63
CA THR A 260 7.47 -16.75 29.28
C THR A 260 8.15 -17.54 28.17
N ALA A 261 7.92 -18.85 28.07
CA ALA A 261 8.43 -19.67 26.98
C ALA A 261 7.80 -19.28 25.64
N LYS A 262 6.47 -19.13 25.60
CA LYS A 262 5.75 -18.66 24.40
C LYS A 262 6.23 -17.28 23.94
N LEU A 263 6.39 -16.34 24.86
CA LEU A 263 6.93 -15.00 24.53
C LEU A 263 8.36 -15.05 23.99
N ARG A 264 9.21 -16.00 24.45
CA ARG A 264 10.56 -16.18 23.91
C ARG A 264 10.55 -16.76 22.49
N GLU A 265 9.65 -17.69 22.20
CA GLU A 265 9.45 -18.25 20.86
C GLU A 265 8.95 -17.17 19.89
N GLU A 266 7.93 -16.40 20.28
CA GLU A 266 7.43 -15.26 19.50
C GLU A 266 8.54 -14.23 19.23
N LEU A 267 9.33 -13.87 20.26
CA LEU A 267 10.46 -12.97 20.09
C LEU A 267 11.52 -13.53 19.13
N HIS A 268 11.74 -14.84 19.14
CA HIS A 268 12.67 -15.47 18.20
C HIS A 268 12.14 -15.40 16.77
N SER A 269 10.85 -15.68 16.56
CA SER A 269 10.18 -15.57 15.26
C SER A 269 10.27 -14.14 14.72
N ILE A 270 9.93 -13.13 15.53
CA ILE A 270 10.03 -11.71 15.16
C ILE A 270 11.47 -11.34 14.78
N LYS A 271 12.46 -11.87 15.49
CA LYS A 271 13.88 -11.62 15.18
C LYS A 271 14.29 -12.22 13.82
N GLN A 272 13.77 -13.40 13.46
CA GLN A 272 14.01 -14.01 12.15
C GLN A 272 13.34 -13.22 11.03
N GLU A 273 12.07 -12.82 11.23
CA GLU A 273 11.34 -11.98 10.27
C GLU A 273 12.06 -10.65 10.02
N LYS A 274 12.50 -9.97 11.09
CA LYS A 274 13.29 -8.75 10.98
C LYS A 274 14.56 -8.96 10.13
N GLN A 275 15.26 -10.07 10.31
CA GLN A 275 16.45 -10.38 9.50
C GLN A 275 16.13 -10.57 8.01
N MET A 276 14.99 -11.19 7.69
CA MET A 276 14.53 -11.34 6.30
C MET A 276 14.13 -10.00 5.68
N LEU A 277 13.47 -9.13 6.45
CA LEU A 277 13.15 -7.77 6.03
C LEU A 277 14.43 -6.94 5.81
N ASP A 278 15.41 -7.02 6.70
CA ASP A 278 16.71 -6.32 6.55
C ASP A 278 17.45 -6.74 5.27
N ARG A 279 17.41 -8.03 4.91
CA ARG A 279 17.95 -8.54 3.64
C ARG A 279 17.20 -7.98 2.44
N THR A 280 15.87 -7.95 2.51
CA THR A 280 15.01 -7.43 1.43
C THR A 280 15.24 -5.94 1.21
N VAL A 281 15.32 -5.16 2.29
CA VAL A 281 15.64 -3.72 2.22
C VAL A 281 17.02 -3.50 1.59
N ARG A 282 18.01 -4.33 1.91
CA ARG A 282 19.34 -4.25 1.28
C ARG A 282 19.29 -4.52 -0.22
N MET A 283 18.59 -5.58 -0.66
CA MET A 283 18.42 -5.88 -2.09
C MET A 283 17.69 -4.76 -2.83
N LEU A 284 16.66 -4.17 -2.23
CA LEU A 284 15.93 -3.05 -2.82
C LEU A 284 16.82 -1.81 -2.96
N LYS A 285 17.63 -1.49 -1.95
CA LYS A 285 18.61 -0.39 -2.03
C LYS A 285 19.60 -0.59 -3.20
N GLU A 286 20.19 -1.79 -3.33
CA GLU A 286 21.10 -2.11 -4.43
C GLU A 286 20.41 -2.00 -5.81
N ARG A 287 19.14 -2.41 -5.91
CA ARG A 287 18.35 -2.25 -7.16
C ARG A 287 18.13 -0.77 -7.47
N THR A 288 17.77 0.04 -6.48
CA THR A 288 17.58 1.50 -6.64
C THR A 288 18.88 2.16 -7.10
N GLU A 289 20.01 1.87 -6.46
CA GLU A 289 21.33 2.40 -6.85
C GLU A 289 21.68 2.03 -8.30
N LYS A 290 21.38 0.79 -8.73
CA LYS A 290 21.56 0.37 -10.14
C LYS A 290 20.68 1.15 -11.11
N TYR A 291 19.45 1.51 -10.73
CA TYR A 291 18.57 2.32 -11.58
C TYR A 291 19.04 3.77 -11.67
N GLU A 292 19.43 4.38 -10.54
CA GLU A 292 20.01 5.72 -10.52
C GLU A 292 21.27 5.80 -11.38
N GLU A 293 22.13 4.79 -11.33
CA GLU A 293 23.34 4.75 -12.13
C GLU A 293 23.05 4.64 -13.64
N ARG A 294 22.00 3.90 -14.04
CA ARG A 294 21.55 3.90 -15.45
C ARG A 294 21.01 5.26 -15.88
N MET A 295 20.22 5.91 -15.02
CA MET A 295 19.70 7.26 -15.26
C MET A 295 20.85 8.26 -15.47
N ARG A 296 21.86 8.27 -14.59
CA ARG A 296 23.04 9.14 -14.74
C ARG A 296 23.77 8.93 -16.07
N ARG A 297 23.87 7.69 -16.55
CA ARG A 297 24.47 7.39 -17.87
C ARG A 297 23.62 7.90 -19.02
N GLN A 298 22.30 7.75 -18.93
CA GLN A 298 21.37 8.29 -19.93
C GLN A 298 21.42 9.82 -19.95
N ASP A 299 21.43 10.48 -18.79
CA ASP A 299 21.55 11.94 -18.69
C ASP A 299 22.85 12.44 -19.32
N LYS A 300 23.97 11.73 -19.08
CA LYS A 300 25.25 12.04 -19.74
C LYS A 300 25.14 11.90 -21.26
N HIS A 301 24.56 10.82 -21.76
CA HIS A 301 24.36 10.62 -23.20
C HIS A 301 23.44 11.68 -23.82
N ILE A 302 22.36 12.06 -23.13
CA ILE A 302 21.47 13.16 -23.54
C ILE A 302 22.25 14.49 -23.59
N HIS A 303 23.12 14.75 -22.61
CA HIS A 303 23.96 15.93 -22.59
C HIS A 303 24.93 15.96 -23.78
N ASP A 304 25.61 14.86 -24.06
CA ASP A 304 26.54 14.72 -25.18
C ASP A 304 25.83 14.90 -26.54
N LEU A 305 24.66 14.27 -26.73
CA LEU A 305 23.81 14.47 -27.91
C LEU A 305 23.34 15.92 -28.04
N SER A 306 22.93 16.53 -26.94
CA SER A 306 22.51 17.94 -26.93
C SER A 306 23.65 18.90 -27.27
N SER A 307 24.89 18.57 -26.89
CA SER A 307 26.08 19.31 -27.33
C SER A 307 26.31 19.12 -28.83
N HIS A 308 26.19 17.90 -29.34
CA HIS A 308 26.39 17.61 -30.76
C HIS A 308 25.35 18.32 -31.65
N ILE A 309 24.09 18.30 -31.24
CA ILE A 309 23.01 19.04 -31.91
C ILE A 309 23.35 20.53 -32.00
N ARG A 310 23.82 21.15 -30.91
CA ARG A 310 24.22 22.57 -30.92
C ARG A 310 25.33 22.85 -31.93
N THR A 311 26.34 21.98 -32.02
CA THR A 311 27.40 22.11 -33.03
C THR A 311 26.87 22.00 -34.46
N LEU A 312 26.03 20.99 -34.75
CA LEU A 312 25.44 20.82 -36.08
C LEU A 312 24.52 21.98 -36.46
N THR A 313 23.75 22.51 -35.51
CA THR A 313 22.93 23.71 -35.73
C THR A 313 23.81 24.88 -36.15
N HIS A 314 24.92 25.14 -35.44
CA HIS A 314 25.83 26.22 -35.78
C HIS A 314 26.48 26.04 -37.16
N GLU A 315 26.90 24.82 -37.52
CA GLU A 315 27.44 24.52 -38.86
C GLU A 315 26.40 24.73 -39.96
N THR A 316 25.15 24.35 -39.69
CA THR A 316 24.03 24.52 -40.63
C THR A 316 23.75 26.01 -40.83
N GLU A 317 23.66 26.80 -39.76
CA GLU A 317 23.51 28.26 -39.84
C GLU A 317 24.64 28.92 -40.64
N LYS A 318 25.89 28.48 -40.42
CA LYS A 318 27.06 28.96 -41.18
C LYS A 318 26.93 28.66 -42.67
N LYS A 319 26.53 27.44 -43.04
CA LYS A 319 26.28 27.05 -44.44
C LYS A 319 25.14 27.84 -45.07
N THR A 320 24.05 28.08 -44.33
CA THR A 320 22.92 28.90 -44.81
C THR A 320 23.37 30.31 -45.15
N ARG A 321 24.16 30.96 -44.28
CA ARG A 321 24.70 32.30 -44.55
C ARG A 321 25.60 32.36 -45.79
N LEU A 322 26.45 31.34 -45.98
CA LEU A 322 27.29 31.25 -47.18
C LEU A 322 26.43 31.11 -48.44
N MET A 323 25.44 30.23 -48.43
CA MET A 323 24.53 30.04 -49.55
C MET A 323 23.73 31.31 -49.89
N GLU A 324 23.29 32.06 -48.88
CA GLU A 324 22.63 33.36 -49.07
C GLU A 324 23.57 34.37 -49.74
N SER A 325 24.83 34.44 -49.30
CA SER A 325 25.83 35.32 -49.92
C SER A 325 26.13 34.95 -51.38
N GLU A 326 26.30 33.66 -51.69
CA GLU A 326 26.51 33.18 -53.07
C GLU A 326 25.30 33.47 -53.96
N LYS A 327 24.08 33.30 -53.43
CA LYS A 327 22.85 33.63 -54.15
C LYS A 327 22.77 35.11 -54.51
N GLU A 328 23.16 36.00 -53.59
CA GLU A 328 23.24 37.44 -53.87
C GLU A 328 24.29 37.78 -54.94
N GLU A 329 25.45 37.13 -54.91
CA GLU A 329 26.50 37.31 -55.92
C GLU A 329 26.05 36.85 -57.30
N LEU A 330 25.48 35.64 -57.40
CA LEU A 330 24.90 35.13 -58.64
C LEU A 330 23.80 36.04 -59.17
N GLN A 331 22.97 36.62 -58.29
CA GLN A 331 21.95 37.58 -58.70
C GLN A 331 22.57 38.88 -59.26
N LYS A 332 23.67 39.37 -58.67
CA LYS A 332 24.42 40.53 -59.19
C LYS A 332 25.03 40.22 -60.55
N GLU A 333 25.62 39.04 -60.74
CA GLU A 333 26.18 38.60 -62.01
C GLU A 333 25.12 38.43 -63.10
N ARG A 334 23.99 37.79 -62.76
CA ARG A 334 22.85 37.65 -63.68
C ARG A 334 22.36 39.00 -64.19
N LYS A 335 22.22 40.00 -63.30
CA LYS A 335 21.85 41.38 -63.68
C LYS A 335 22.90 42.04 -64.59
N LYS A 336 24.19 41.79 -64.38
CA LYS A 336 25.26 42.31 -65.26
C LYS A 336 25.20 41.66 -66.65
N LEU A 337 25.03 40.34 -66.69
CA LEU A 337 24.91 39.57 -67.93
C LEU A 337 23.69 40.01 -68.75
N GLU A 338 22.54 40.16 -68.11
CA GLU A 338 21.29 40.63 -68.73
C GLU A 338 21.47 42.01 -69.37
N LYS A 339 22.10 42.96 -68.66
CA LYS A 339 22.45 44.28 -69.22
C LYS A 339 23.42 44.21 -70.39
N SER A 340 24.37 43.26 -70.38
CA SER A 340 25.31 43.07 -71.49
C SER A 340 24.60 42.47 -72.71
N HIS A 341 23.71 41.50 -72.47
CA HIS A 341 22.92 40.85 -73.51
C HIS A 341 22.01 41.86 -74.22
N THR A 342 21.22 42.65 -73.47
CA THR A 342 20.34 43.66 -74.05
C THR A 342 21.10 44.69 -74.89
N LYS A 343 22.26 45.18 -74.41
CA LYS A 343 23.15 46.05 -75.20
C LYS A 343 23.62 45.41 -76.49
N SER A 344 24.00 44.13 -76.46
CA SER A 344 24.46 43.41 -77.64
C SER A 344 23.33 43.17 -78.65
N GLU A 345 22.13 42.83 -78.16
CA GLU A 345 20.93 42.68 -78.99
C GLU A 345 20.54 43.99 -79.66
N GLU A 346 20.55 45.12 -78.94
CA GLU A 346 20.30 46.43 -79.52
C GLU A 346 21.32 46.77 -80.61
N LYS A 347 22.61 46.49 -80.39
CA LYS A 347 23.66 46.70 -81.39
C LYS A 347 23.44 45.85 -82.64
N LEU A 348 23.05 44.59 -82.47
CA LEU A 348 22.72 43.69 -83.59
C LEU A 348 21.47 44.15 -84.34
N LYS A 349 20.41 44.57 -83.64
CA LYS A 349 19.20 45.12 -84.26
C LYS A 349 19.51 46.35 -85.12
N ARG A 350 20.33 47.28 -84.63
CA ARG A 350 20.80 48.44 -85.42
C ARG A 350 21.54 48.00 -86.68
N LYS A 351 22.48 47.04 -86.55
CA LYS A 351 23.24 46.53 -87.70
C LYS A 351 22.38 45.79 -88.72
N ILE A 352 21.38 45.02 -88.28
CA ILE A 352 20.39 44.37 -89.15
C ILE A 352 19.59 45.43 -89.91
N GLN A 353 19.16 46.50 -89.24
CA GLN A 353 18.42 47.59 -89.86
C GLN A 353 19.27 48.34 -90.90
N GLU A 354 20.54 48.63 -90.60
CA GLU A 354 21.51 49.23 -91.53
C GLU A 354 21.75 48.37 -92.76
N LEU A 355 21.96 47.06 -92.56
CA LEU A 355 22.14 46.09 -93.66
C LEU A 355 20.88 45.98 -94.52
N SER A 356 19.70 45.94 -93.90
CA SER A 356 18.41 45.89 -94.62
C SER A 356 18.21 47.13 -95.49
N ALA A 357 18.49 48.33 -94.97
CA ALA A 357 18.42 49.56 -95.75
C ALA A 357 19.41 49.58 -96.94
N THR A 358 20.58 48.95 -96.77
CA THR A 358 21.58 48.81 -97.83
C THR A 358 21.10 47.84 -98.91
N ILE A 359 20.49 46.72 -98.52
CA ILE A 359 19.89 45.74 -99.44
C ILE A 359 18.77 46.42 -100.24
N ASP A 360 17.83 47.11 -99.60
CA ASP A 360 16.73 47.81 -100.28
C ASP A 360 17.25 48.82 -101.32
N LYS A 361 18.34 49.54 -101.00
CA LYS A 361 19.00 50.44 -101.94
C LYS A 361 19.57 49.69 -103.14
N LYS A 362 20.23 48.56 -102.91
CA LYS A 362 20.82 47.72 -103.96
C LYS A 362 19.75 47.08 -104.83
N ASP A 363 18.64 46.63 -104.27
CA ASP A 363 17.52 46.08 -105.04
C ASP A 363 16.87 47.13 -105.95
N ARG A 364 16.77 48.38 -105.49
CA ARG A 364 16.34 49.51 -106.35
C ARG A 364 17.32 49.75 -107.51
N GLU A 365 18.63 49.75 -107.23
CA GLU A 365 19.67 49.88 -108.26
C GLU A 365 19.56 48.74 -109.29
N ILE A 366 19.43 47.49 -108.84
CA ILE A 366 19.24 46.31 -109.68
C ILE A 366 17.98 46.46 -110.53
N SER A 367 16.84 46.86 -109.95
CA SER A 367 15.58 47.05 -110.70
C SER A 367 15.73 48.11 -111.80
N ILE A 368 16.43 49.22 -111.54
CA ILE A 368 16.73 50.24 -112.55
C ILE A 368 17.61 49.65 -113.67
N LEU A 369 18.65 48.88 -113.33
CA LEU A 369 19.53 48.24 -114.30
C LEU A 369 18.77 47.22 -115.17
N VAL A 370 17.92 46.39 -114.55
CA VAL A 370 17.06 45.43 -115.27
C VAL A 370 16.12 46.14 -116.24
N LYS A 371 15.51 47.27 -115.83
CA LYS A 371 14.68 48.09 -116.73
C LYS A 371 15.49 48.61 -117.93
N LYS A 372 16.72 49.12 -117.69
CA LYS A 372 17.60 49.58 -118.77
C LYS A 372 17.97 48.46 -119.72
N LEU A 373 18.35 47.29 -119.20
CA LEU A 373 18.67 46.10 -120.00
C LEU A 373 17.49 45.67 -120.86
N ASN A 374 16.27 45.64 -120.31
CA ASN A 374 15.07 45.31 -121.08
C ASN A 374 14.79 46.32 -122.20
N THR A 375 15.00 47.62 -121.97
CA THR A 375 14.89 48.65 -123.01
C THR A 375 15.93 48.45 -124.10
N GLN A 376 17.19 48.18 -123.73
CA GLN A 376 18.27 47.90 -124.67
C GLN A 376 17.99 46.62 -125.49
N ALA A 377 17.52 45.55 -124.84
CA ALA A 377 17.15 44.31 -125.50
C ALA A 377 16.04 44.53 -126.55
N LYS A 378 14.99 45.30 -126.21
CA LYS A 378 13.95 45.71 -127.17
C LYS A 378 14.52 46.51 -128.34
N GLN A 379 15.46 47.41 -128.08
CA GLN A 379 16.12 48.19 -129.13
C GLN A 379 16.92 47.30 -130.08
N ILE A 380 17.65 46.31 -129.55
CA ILE A 380 18.39 45.33 -130.34
C ILE A 380 17.42 44.51 -131.19
N GLU A 381 16.32 44.03 -130.62
CA GLU A 381 15.28 43.27 -131.33
C GLU A 381 14.70 44.08 -132.50
N ILE A 382 14.34 45.35 -132.28
CA ILE A 382 13.89 46.27 -133.33
C ILE A 382 14.96 46.40 -134.42
N THR A 383 16.23 46.56 -134.03
CA THR A 383 17.35 46.73 -134.96
C THR A 383 17.59 45.45 -135.78
N GLN A 384 17.46 44.28 -135.17
CA GLN A 384 17.54 42.98 -135.85
C GLN A 384 16.39 42.77 -136.82
N ILE A 385 15.16 43.14 -136.45
CA ILE A 385 13.98 43.13 -137.34
C ILE A 385 14.22 44.07 -138.54
N GLN A 386 14.74 45.28 -138.32
CA GLN A 386 15.08 46.22 -139.38
C GLN A 386 16.20 45.70 -140.30
N LEU A 387 17.21 45.03 -139.75
CA LEU A 387 18.25 44.37 -140.55
C LEU A 387 17.69 43.20 -141.36
N HIS A 388 16.74 42.44 -140.82
CA HIS A 388 16.06 41.37 -141.55
C HIS A 388 15.19 41.92 -142.68
N GLN A 389 14.45 43.01 -142.45
CA GLN A 389 13.68 43.73 -143.48
C GLN A 389 14.59 44.34 -144.55
N LYS A 390 15.80 44.80 -144.19
CA LYS A 390 16.80 45.31 -145.15
C LYS A 390 17.48 44.18 -145.94
N LYS A 391 17.54 42.95 -145.40
CA LYS A 391 18.02 41.75 -146.11
C LYS A 391 16.94 41.14 -147.02
N THR A 392 15.67 41.15 -146.63
CA THR A 392 14.55 40.67 -147.47
C THR A 392 14.12 41.70 -148.51
N GLY A 393 14.25 43.01 -148.24
CA GLY A 393 14.03 44.07 -149.21
C GLY A 393 15.11 44.19 -150.30
N LYS A 394 16.31 43.63 -150.07
CA LYS A 394 17.38 43.56 -151.09
C LYS A 394 17.27 42.32 -151.99
N ALA A 395 16.33 41.42 -151.73
CA ALA A 395 16.01 40.27 -152.57
C ALA A 395 14.78 40.50 -153.48
N ALA A 396 14.01 41.58 -153.27
CA ALA A 396 12.76 41.86 -154.00
C ALA A 396 12.86 42.99 -155.05
N ALA A 397 14.02 43.63 -155.24
CA ALA A 397 14.24 44.68 -156.26
C ALA A 397 15.22 44.25 -157.37
N ALA A 398 15.32 42.94 -157.62
CA ALA A 398 16.10 42.34 -158.71
C ALA A 398 15.25 41.45 -159.65
N ALA A 399 13.91 41.52 -159.54
CA ALA A 399 12.97 40.88 -160.44
C ALA A 399 11.93 41.93 -160.87
N GLU A 400 11.66 42.01 -162.18
CA GLU A 400 10.74 42.92 -162.89
C GLU A 400 11.35 44.30 -163.17
N SER A 401 12.01 44.61 -164.31
CA SER A 401 11.87 44.12 -165.70
C SER A 401 10.45 44.09 -166.21
#